data_AF-A0A960LPH3-F1
#
_entry.id   AF-A0A960LPH3-F1
#
_cell.length_a   1.000
_cell.length_b   1.000
_cell.length_c   1.000
_cell.angle_alpha   90.00
_cell.angle_beta   90.00
_cell.angle_gamma   90.00
#
_symmetry.space_group_name_H-M   'P 1'
#
loop_
_entity.id
_entity.type
_entity.pdbx_description
1 polymer ?
#
loop_
_entity_poly.entity_id
_entity_poly.type
_entity_poly.pdbx_seq_one_letter_code
_entity_poly.pdbx_strand_id
1 'polypeptide(L)' 'MISPSGLVELPVDERLKCMEVLWESLRVSEPKSPDWHGRVLSERRARIDGGEAKFISGSELKKRLQR' A
#
# COMPACT_ATOMS: atom_id res chain seq x y z
N MET A 1 -22.34 12.67 -9.78
CA MET A 1 -21.47 11.92 -8.84
C MET A 1 -20.87 10.77 -9.65
N ILE A 2 -19.55 10.76 -9.88
CA ILE A 2 -18.91 9.70 -10.68
C ILE A 2 -18.86 8.44 -9.81
N SER A 3 -19.41 7.34 -10.29
CA SER A 3 -19.28 6.05 -9.60
C SER A 3 -17.85 5.50 -9.78
N PRO A 4 -17.33 4.66 -8.87
CA PRO A 4 -16.02 4.03 -9.04
C PRO A 4 -15.87 3.28 -10.37
N SER A 5 -16.95 2.67 -10.86
CA SER A 5 -17.01 2.03 -12.18
C SER A 5 -16.84 3.01 -13.34
N GLY A 6 -17.30 4.25 -13.20
CA GLY A 6 -17.17 5.30 -14.22
C GLY A 6 -15.76 5.89 -14.32
N LEU A 7 -14.90 5.69 -13.31
CA LEU A 7 -13.51 6.15 -13.37
C LEU A 7 -12.70 5.40 -14.42
N VAL A 8 -13.03 4.12 -14.69
CA VAL A 8 -12.26 3.29 -15.62
C VAL A 8 -12.48 3.72 -17.07
N GLU A 9 -13.66 4.28 -17.36
CA GLU A 9 -14.07 4.78 -18.69
C GLU A 9 -13.40 6.12 -19.07
N LEU A 10 -12.79 6.82 -18.11
CA LEU A 10 -12.12 8.09 -18.38
C LEU A 10 -10.80 7.87 -19.16
N PRO A 11 -10.38 8.84 -19.99
CA PRO A 11 -9.04 8.89 -20.56
C PRO A 11 -7.96 8.76 -19.48
N VAL A 12 -6.81 8.17 -19.85
CA VAL A 12 -5.71 7.88 -18.92
C VAL A 12 -5.28 9.12 -18.13
N ASP A 13 -5.16 10.27 -18.77
CA ASP A 13 -4.72 11.52 -18.15
C ASP A 13 -5.75 12.05 -17.14
N GLU A 14 -7.05 11.91 -17.43
CA GLU A 14 -8.11 12.27 -16.49
C GLU A 14 -8.15 11.32 -15.29
N ARG A 15 -7.94 10.01 -15.51
CA ARG A 15 -7.82 9.05 -14.40
C ARG A 15 -6.65 9.38 -13.48
N LEU A 16 -5.51 9.77 -14.04
CA LEU A 16 -4.34 10.19 -13.26
C LEU A 16 -4.63 11.45 -12.43
N LYS A 17 -5.26 12.47 -13.02
CA LYS A 17 -5.70 13.67 -12.29
C LYS A 17 -6.68 13.32 -11.17
N CYS A 18 -7.64 12.42 -11.43
CA CYS A 18 -8.55 11.92 -10.39
C CYS A 18 -7.79 11.21 -9.27
N MET A 19 -6.78 10.39 -9.58
CA MET A 19 -5.93 9.74 -8.57
C MET A 19 -5.20 10.76 -7.69
N GLU A 20 -4.66 11.84 -8.28
CA GLU A 20 -3.97 12.89 -7.52
C GLU A 20 -4.92 13.63 -6.57
N VAL A 21 -6.11 14.02 -7.05
CA VAL A 21 -7.13 14.69 -6.23
C VAL A 21 -7.62 13.78 -5.10
N LEU A 22 -7.88 12.51 -5.41
CA LEU A 22 -8.27 11.51 -4.41
C LEU A 22 -7.16 11.33 -3.37
N TRP A 23 -5.91 11.19 -3.82
CA TRP A 23 -4.76 11.04 -2.94
C TRP A 23 -4.63 12.24 -1.99
N GLU A 24 -4.71 13.47 -2.50
CA GLU A 24 -4.65 14.67 -1.67
C GLU A 24 -5.77 14.71 -0.62
N SER A 25 -7.00 14.29 -0.99
CA SER A 25 -8.12 14.20 -0.05
C SER A 25 -7.89 13.15 1.07
N LEU A 26 -7.21 12.05 0.75
CA LEU A 26 -6.95 10.95 1.68
C LEU A 26 -5.75 11.24 2.58
N ARG A 27 -4.79 12.06 2.15
CA ARG A 27 -3.57 12.39 2.92
C ARG A 27 -3.84 13.03 4.27
N VAL A 28 -4.96 13.75 4.42
CA VAL A 28 -5.35 14.39 5.68
C VAL A 28 -6.06 13.40 6.61
N SER A 29 -6.52 12.26 6.09
CA SER A 29 -7.18 11.24 6.88
C SER A 29 -6.16 10.35 7.58
N GLU A 30 -6.34 10.14 8.89
CA GLU A 30 -5.67 9.08 9.64
C GLU A 30 -6.69 7.95 9.87
N PRO A 31 -6.94 7.09 8.86
CA PRO A 31 -7.86 5.98 9.05
C PRO A 31 -7.32 5.06 10.15
N LYS A 32 -8.21 4.61 11.02
CA LYS A 32 -7.86 3.59 12.01
C LYS A 32 -7.36 2.35 11.28
N SER A 33 -6.19 1.88 11.68
CA SER A 33 -5.70 0.58 11.22
C SER A 33 -6.70 -0.51 11.61
N PRO A 34 -6.94 -1.52 10.75
CA PRO A 34 -7.72 -2.68 11.12
C PRO A 34 -7.13 -3.41 12.33
N ASP A 35 -7.97 -4.05 13.15
CA ASP A 35 -7.54 -4.75 14.37
C ASP A 35 -6.47 -5.84 14.10
N TRP A 36 -6.52 -6.48 12.94
CA TRP A 36 -5.55 -7.50 12.55
C TRP A 36 -4.15 -6.92 12.28
N HIS A 37 -4.04 -5.64 11.93
CA HIS A 37 -2.79 -5.02 11.52
C HIS A 37 -1.75 -5.09 12.63
N GLY A 38 -2.14 -4.77 13.87
CA GLY A 38 -1.27 -4.85 15.04
C GLY A 38 -0.77 -6.27 15.30
N ARG A 39 -1.64 -7.28 15.14
CA ARG A 39 -1.26 -8.70 15.31
C ARG A 39 -0.18 -9.12 14.32
N VAL A 40 -0.35 -8.79 13.04
CA VAL A 40 0.64 -9.11 11.98
C VAL A 40 1.98 -8.43 12.26
N LEU A 41 1.98 -7.17 12.70
CA LEU A 41 3.21 -6.47 13.06
C LEU A 41 3.91 -7.10 14.27
N SER A 42 3.14 -7.50 15.28
CA SER A 42 3.66 -8.17 16.47
C SER A 42 4.31 -9.51 16.13
N GLU A 43 3.65 -10.33 15.31
CA GLU A 43 4.20 -11.62 14.85
C GLU A 43 5.50 -11.43 14.05
N ARG A 44 5.53 -10.45 13.15
CA ARG A 44 6.73 -10.13 12.37
C ARG A 44 7.86 -9.63 13.25
N ARG A 45 7.56 -8.82 14.26
CA ARG A 45 8.55 -8.32 15.24
C ARG A 45 9.13 -9.46 16.06
N ALA A 46 8.29 -10.36 16.58
CA ALA A 46 8.76 -11.53 17.34
C ALA A 46 9.74 -12.40 16.52
N ARG A 47 9.47 -12.60 15.22
CA ARG A 47 10.38 -13.33 14.32
C ARG A 47 11.72 -12.63 14.10
N ILE A 48 11.72 -11.29 14.05
CA ILE A 48 12.95 -10.50 13.96
C ILE A 48 13.77 -10.68 15.24
N ASP A 49 13.12 -10.49 16.39
CA ASP A 49 13.78 -10.52 17.69
C ASP A 49 14.28 -11.94 18.04
N GLY A 50 13.56 -12.97 17.58
CA GLY A 50 13.96 -14.38 17.71
C GLY A 50 15.01 -14.87 16.69
N GLY A 51 15.46 -14.02 15.77
CA GLY A 51 16.46 -14.39 14.75
C GLY A 51 15.92 -15.30 13.62
N GLU A 52 14.61 -15.47 13.52
CA GLU A 52 13.93 -16.28 12.50
C GLU A 52 13.61 -15.50 11.23
N ALA A 53 13.80 -14.17 11.26
CA ALA A 53 13.59 -13.30 10.12
C ALA A 53 14.73 -13.43 9.09
N LYS A 54 14.35 -13.58 7.82
CA LYS A 54 15.28 -13.49 6.69
C LYS A 54 15.23 -12.09 6.10
N PHE A 55 16.36 -11.40 6.14
CA PHE A 55 16.52 -10.10 5.50
C PHE A 55 16.97 -10.28 4.06
N ILE A 56 16.49 -9.40 3.19
CA ILE A 56 16.94 -9.30 1.80
C ILE A 56 17.49 -7.90 1.57
N SER A 57 18.51 -7.79 0.72
CA SER A 57 19.02 -6.49 0.29
C SER A 57 18.00 -5.78 -0.61
N GLY A 58 18.14 -4.47 -0.78
CA GLY A 58 17.34 -3.71 -1.74
C GLY A 58 17.50 -4.21 -3.17
N SER A 59 18.68 -4.71 -3.55
CA SER A 59 18.91 -5.31 -4.88
C SER A 59 18.15 -6.63 -5.06
N GLU A 60 18.14 -7.49 -4.05
CA GLU A 60 17.37 -8.73 -4.04
C GLU A 60 15.86 -8.46 -4.09
N LEU A 61 15.38 -7.46 -3.35
CA LEU A 61 13.98 -7.02 -3.40
C LEU A 61 13.59 -6.57 -4.82
N LYS A 62 14.39 -5.72 -5.46
CA LYS A 62 14.13 -5.25 -6.83
C LYS A 62 14.02 -6.41 -7.82
N LYS A 63 14.93 -7.39 -7.75
CA LYS A 63 14.88 -8.59 -8.61
C LYS A 63 13.57 -9.36 -8.48
N ARG A 64 13.01 -9.46 -7.26
CA ARG A 64 11.73 -10.16 -7.02
C ARG A 64 10.52 -9.42 -7.59
N LEU A 65 10.58 -8.09 -7.63
CA LEU A 65 9.47 -7.22 -8.06
C LEU A 65 9.45 -6.97 -9.58
N GLN A 66 10.53 -7.26 -10.30
CA GLN A 66 10.64 -7.11 -11.77
C GLN A 66 9.89 -8.20 -12.57
N ARG A 67 8.73 -8.67 -12.08
CA ARG A 67 7.89 -9.64 -12.81
C ARG A 67 7.10 -8.96 -13.93
#